data_AF-A0A256FSN4-F1
#
_entry.id   AF-A0A256FSN4-F1
#
_cell.length_a   1.000
_cell.length_b   1.000
_cell.length_c   1.000
_cell.angle_alpha   90.00
_cell.angle_beta   90.00
_cell.angle_gamma   90.00
#
_symmetry.space_group_name_H-M   'P 1'
#
loop_
_entity.id
_entity.type
_entity.pdbx_description
1 polymer ?
#
loop_
_entity_poly.entity_id
_entity_poly.type
_entity_poly.pdbx_seq_one_letter_code
_entity_poly.pdbx_strand_id
1 'polypeptide(L)'
;MVTMGLLLALSFAVSLLALAFLIWAISNRQLKLDQEDAKVIFAEGDEGHLDSPDAEHSTAKRHYFDTATSGIDRISTKPVTVLLVAATVWLIVGSTFGLIASLKLHWPDWLSAYAPLTFGRVRTLHLNLVIYGWLSQIGIACMVWILPRIFHTPLRAPQLPIIGAVLWNIAVCLGALAIASGWTDGEEWLEIPWQL
;
A
#
# COMPACT_ATOMS: atom_id res chain seq x y z
N MET A 1 39.86 3.62 6.15
CA MET A 1 38.84 4.40 5.44
C MET A 1 38.18 3.50 4.41
N VAL A 2 36.91 3.16 4.58
CA VAL A 2 36.14 2.37 3.60
C VAL A 2 35.69 3.35 2.51
N THR A 3 36.19 3.19 1.27
CA THR A 3 35.80 4.04 0.14
C THR A 3 34.45 3.58 -0.43
N MET A 4 33.64 4.49 -0.98
CA MET A 4 32.34 4.11 -1.57
C MET A 4 32.48 3.04 -2.67
N GLY A 5 33.59 3.03 -3.41
CA GLY A 5 33.91 1.99 -4.38
C GLY A 5 34.07 0.60 -3.77
N LEU A 6 34.63 0.51 -2.55
CA LEU A 6 34.74 -0.76 -1.83
C LEU A 6 33.37 -1.30 -1.41
N LEU A 7 32.44 -0.43 -0.99
CA LEU A 7 31.08 -0.83 -0.64
C LEU A 7 30.29 -1.33 -1.87
N LEU A 8 30.39 -0.63 -3.01
CA LEU A 8 29.78 -1.04 -4.27
C LEU A 8 30.34 -2.39 -4.74
N ALA A 9 31.66 -2.56 -4.75
CA ALA A 9 32.31 -3.80 -5.13
C ALA A 9 31.92 -4.98 -4.23
N LEU A 10 31.83 -4.75 -2.91
CA LEU A 10 31.37 -5.77 -1.96
C LEU A 10 29.90 -6.14 -2.18
N SER A 11 29.01 -5.16 -2.35
CA SER A 11 27.60 -5.44 -2.62
C SER A 11 27.38 -6.22 -3.92
N PHE A 12 28.16 -5.89 -4.97
CA PHE A 12 28.14 -6.60 -6.23
C PHE A 12 28.66 -8.05 -6.10
N ALA A 13 29.77 -8.25 -5.38
CA ALA A 13 30.31 -9.58 -5.12
C ALA A 13 29.34 -10.44 -4.31
N VAL A 14 28.70 -9.88 -3.28
CA VAL A 14 27.67 -10.57 -2.48
C VAL A 14 26.47 -10.95 -3.35
N SER A 15 26.02 -10.07 -4.25
CA SER A 15 24.93 -10.37 -5.18
C SER A 15 25.27 -11.52 -6.15
N LEU A 16 26.50 -11.56 -6.67
CA LEU A 16 26.94 -12.65 -7.56
C LEU A 16 27.01 -13.98 -6.81
N LEU A 17 27.52 -13.98 -5.58
CA LEU A 17 27.56 -15.18 -4.75
C LEU A 17 26.16 -15.70 -4.41
N ALA A 18 25.23 -14.80 -4.05
CA ALA A 18 23.85 -15.15 -3.79
C ALA A 18 23.16 -15.74 -5.03
N LEU A 19 23.40 -15.16 -6.21
CA LEU A 19 22.87 -15.66 -7.47
C LEU A 19 23.47 -17.03 -7.83
N ALA A 20 24.78 -17.20 -7.70
CA ALA A 20 25.44 -18.48 -7.96
C ALA A 20 24.93 -19.58 -7.03
N PHE A 21 24.73 -19.26 -5.75
CA PHE A 21 24.13 -20.17 -4.77
C PHE A 21 22.70 -20.55 -5.15
N LEU A 22 21.88 -19.58 -5.58
CA LEU A 22 20.51 -19.84 -6.05
C LEU A 22 20.49 -20.74 -7.29
N ILE A 23 21.35 -20.48 -8.28
CA ILE A 23 21.46 -21.29 -9.50
C ILE A 23 21.90 -22.72 -9.13
N TRP A 24 22.88 -22.86 -8.24
CA TRP A 24 23.32 -24.17 -7.76
C TRP A 24 22.19 -24.92 -7.04
N ALA A 25 21.44 -24.25 -6.16
CA ALA A 25 20.32 -24.84 -5.43
C ALA A 25 19.20 -25.35 -6.37
N ILE A 26 18.88 -24.57 -7.41
CA ILE A 26 17.91 -24.95 -8.44
C ILE A 26 18.47 -26.11 -9.30
N SER A 27 19.73 -26.03 -9.71
CA SER A 27 20.40 -27.05 -10.52
C SER A 27 20.47 -28.40 -9.81
N ASN A 28 20.66 -28.42 -8.49
CA ASN A 28 20.68 -29.63 -7.68
C ASN A 28 19.29 -30.18 -7.33
N ARG A 29 18.20 -29.63 -7.90
CA ARG A 29 16.80 -30.04 -7.66
C ARG A 29 16.47 -30.16 -6.17
N GLN A 30 16.97 -29.26 -5.33
CA GLN A 30 16.59 -29.23 -3.90
C GLN A 30 15.17 -28.69 -3.69
N LEU A 31 14.58 -28.07 -4.72
CA LEU A 31 13.19 -27.65 -4.77
C LEU A 31 12.41 -28.60 -5.70
N LYS A 32 12.19 -29.85 -5.24
CA LYS A 32 11.17 -30.70 -5.86
C LYS A 32 9.85 -30.33 -5.22
N LEU A 33 9.13 -29.39 -5.83
CA LEU A 33 7.73 -29.17 -5.54
C LEU A 33 6.98 -30.25 -6.30
N ASP A 34 6.57 -31.30 -5.61
CA ASP A 34 5.76 -32.36 -6.20
C ASP A 34 4.27 -31.98 -6.15
N GLN A 35 3.46 -32.57 -7.03
CA GLN A 35 2.02 -32.33 -7.01
C GLN A 35 1.40 -32.82 -5.69
N GLU A 36 2.02 -33.79 -5.00
CA GLU A 36 1.65 -34.22 -3.65
C GLU A 36 1.85 -33.15 -2.58
N ASP A 37 2.83 -32.23 -2.71
CA ASP A 37 3.02 -31.13 -1.74
C ASP A 37 1.87 -30.12 -1.80
N ALA A 38 1.28 -29.94 -2.99
CA ALA A 38 0.08 -29.13 -3.16
C ALA A 38 -1.16 -29.80 -2.52
N LYS A 39 -1.13 -31.13 -2.32
CA LYS A 39 -2.22 -31.88 -1.68
C LYS A 39 -2.29 -31.66 -0.17
N VAL A 40 -1.21 -31.21 0.48
CA VAL A 40 -1.18 -30.88 1.92
C VAL A 40 -2.16 -29.74 2.28
N ILE A 41 -2.56 -28.94 1.30
CA ILE A 41 -3.56 -27.87 1.47
C ILE A 41 -4.98 -28.46 1.62
N PHE A 42 -5.23 -29.65 1.08
CA PHE A 42 -6.52 -30.33 1.12
C PHE A 42 -6.59 -31.31 2.30
N ALA A 43 -7.76 -31.40 2.94
CA ALA A 43 -8.01 -32.45 3.92
C ALA A 43 -8.19 -33.80 3.21
N GLU A 44 -8.00 -34.90 3.92
CA GLU A 44 -8.14 -36.25 3.38
C GLU A 44 -9.57 -36.44 2.81
N GLY A 45 -9.67 -36.59 1.48
CA GLY A 45 -10.94 -36.71 0.74
C GLY A 45 -11.50 -35.43 0.12
N ASP A 46 -10.81 -34.30 0.23
CA ASP A 46 -11.24 -32.98 -0.29
C ASP A 46 -10.63 -32.64 -1.67
N GLU A 47 -10.04 -33.65 -2.34
CA GLU A 47 -9.37 -33.49 -3.63
C GLU A 47 -10.41 -33.38 -4.77
N GLY A 48 -10.44 -32.24 -5.46
CA GLY A 48 -11.21 -32.07 -6.70
C GLY A 48 -12.65 -31.57 -6.53
N HIS A 49 -13.05 -31.16 -5.32
CA HIS A 49 -14.29 -30.41 -5.11
C HIS A 49 -14.03 -28.91 -5.26
N LEU A 50 -14.80 -28.25 -6.13
CA LEU A 50 -14.83 -26.79 -6.18
C LEU A 50 -15.65 -26.31 -4.98
N ASP A 51 -15.03 -25.53 -4.09
CA ASP A 51 -15.72 -24.83 -3.00
C ASP A 51 -16.79 -23.91 -3.59
N SER A 52 -17.97 -24.49 -3.76
CA SER A 52 -19.16 -23.81 -4.23
C SER A 52 -19.85 -23.27 -2.97
N PRO A 53 -20.22 -21.98 -2.92
CA PRO A 53 -20.84 -21.38 -1.73
C PRO A 53 -22.17 -22.03 -1.32
N ASP A 54 -22.67 -22.96 -2.13
CA ASP A 54 -23.94 -23.66 -1.99
C ASP A 54 -23.78 -25.12 -1.50
N ALA A 55 -22.54 -25.61 -1.33
CA ALA A 55 -22.28 -26.99 -0.92
C ALA A 55 -22.43 -27.17 0.61
N GLU A 56 -23.40 -27.98 1.02
CA GLU A 56 -23.67 -28.30 2.41
C GLU A 56 -22.52 -29.07 3.09
N HIS A 57 -22.02 -28.50 4.19
CA HIS A 57 -21.43 -29.16 5.37
C HIS A 57 -20.50 -30.36 5.14
N SER A 58 -19.22 -30.08 4.86
CA SER A 58 -18.14 -31.02 5.19
C SER A 58 -17.87 -30.99 6.70
N THR A 59 -18.29 -32.04 7.41
CA THR A 59 -18.17 -32.23 8.87
C THR A 59 -16.77 -32.68 9.32
N ALA A 60 -15.70 -32.26 8.65
CA ALA A 60 -14.34 -32.39 9.15
C ALA A 60 -14.01 -31.15 9.99
N LYS A 61 -13.75 -31.33 11.29
CA LYS A 61 -13.44 -30.25 12.24
C LYS A 61 -12.09 -29.61 11.88
N ARG A 62 -12.09 -28.72 10.88
CA ARG A 62 -10.94 -27.91 10.46
C ARG A 62 -10.64 -26.92 11.56
N HIS A 63 -9.46 -27.04 12.18
CA HIS A 63 -8.92 -26.02 13.10
C HIS A 63 -8.43 -24.76 12.36
N TYR A 64 -8.61 -24.70 11.04
CA TYR A 64 -8.36 -23.52 10.23
C TYR A 64 -9.61 -22.64 10.20
N PHE A 65 -9.47 -21.39 10.62
CA PHE A 65 -10.56 -20.43 10.49
C PHE A 65 -10.71 -20.04 9.02
N ASP A 66 -11.77 -20.51 8.39
CA ASP A 66 -12.08 -20.14 7.03
C ASP A 66 -12.72 -18.73 6.96
N THR A 67 -11.94 -17.78 6.46
CA THR A 67 -12.35 -16.39 6.23
C THR A 67 -13.42 -16.26 5.14
N ALA A 68 -13.48 -17.19 4.19
CA ALA A 68 -14.45 -17.18 3.10
C ALA A 68 -15.82 -17.63 3.59
N THR A 69 -15.89 -18.74 4.33
CA THR A 69 -17.14 -19.26 4.93
C THR A 69 -17.69 -18.33 6.03
N SER A 70 -16.82 -17.63 6.78
CA SER A 70 -17.26 -16.68 7.82
C SER A 70 -17.84 -15.35 7.28
N GLY A 71 -17.76 -15.09 5.97
CA GLY A 71 -18.34 -13.90 5.34
C GLY A 71 -17.70 -12.56 5.76
N ILE A 72 -16.60 -12.61 6.50
CA ILE A 72 -15.87 -11.45 7.05
C ILE A 72 -15.27 -10.59 5.93
N ASP A 73 -14.78 -11.25 4.88
CA ASP A 73 -14.18 -10.57 3.73
C ASP A 73 -15.23 -9.75 2.96
N ARG A 74 -16.47 -10.23 2.83
CA ARG A 74 -17.55 -9.51 2.13
C ARG A 74 -17.89 -8.18 2.80
N ILE A 75 -17.84 -8.12 4.14
CA ILE A 75 -18.12 -6.91 4.92
C ILE A 75 -16.99 -5.89 4.78
N SER A 76 -15.74 -6.38 4.76
CA SER A 76 -14.53 -5.55 4.75
C SER A 76 -14.09 -5.12 3.34
N THR A 77 -14.59 -5.79 2.30
CA THR A 77 -14.22 -5.49 0.91
C THR A 77 -14.61 -4.07 0.51
N LYS A 78 -15.86 -3.64 0.73
CA LYS A 78 -16.32 -2.31 0.28
C LYS A 78 -15.53 -1.14 0.90
N PRO A 79 -15.29 -1.11 2.23
CA PRO A 79 -14.51 -0.03 2.84
C PRO A 79 -13.05 -0.02 2.35
N VAL A 80 -12.44 -1.20 2.18
CA VAL A 80 -11.05 -1.33 1.74
C VAL A 80 -10.90 -0.90 0.28
N THR A 81 -11.83 -1.27 -0.61
CA THR A 81 -11.76 -0.83 -2.01
C THR A 81 -11.90 0.67 -2.15
N VAL A 82 -12.80 1.32 -1.39
CA VAL A 82 -12.93 2.79 -1.39
C VAL A 82 -11.63 3.47 -0.96
N LEU A 83 -11.02 3.01 0.13
CA LEU A 83 -9.76 3.55 0.63
C LEU A 83 -8.59 3.31 -0.35
N LEU A 84 -8.51 2.12 -0.97
CA LEU A 84 -7.47 1.80 -1.95
C LEU A 84 -7.58 2.63 -3.23
N VAL A 85 -8.80 2.82 -3.74
CA VAL A 85 -9.03 3.67 -4.93
C VAL A 85 -8.64 5.11 -4.61
N ALA A 86 -9.08 5.66 -3.48
CA ALA A 86 -8.72 7.01 -3.07
C ALA A 86 -7.20 7.16 -2.86
N ALA A 87 -6.55 6.19 -2.20
CA ALA A 87 -5.09 6.20 -2.03
C ALA A 87 -4.34 6.20 -3.36
N THR A 88 -4.81 5.41 -4.34
CA THR A 88 -4.19 5.33 -5.67
C THR A 88 -4.35 6.64 -6.44
N VAL A 89 -5.52 7.28 -6.34
CA VAL A 89 -5.73 8.62 -6.92
C VAL A 89 -4.75 9.63 -6.32
N TRP A 90 -4.61 9.66 -4.99
CA TRP A 90 -3.65 10.56 -4.34
C TRP A 90 -2.19 10.24 -4.65
N LEU A 91 -1.85 8.97 -4.84
CA LEU A 91 -0.51 8.57 -5.29
C LEU A 91 -0.21 9.17 -6.65
N ILE A 92 -1.13 9.03 -7.61
CA ILE A 92 -0.94 9.57 -8.96
C ILE A 92 -0.79 11.10 -8.91
N VAL A 93 -1.67 11.79 -8.17
CA VAL A 93 -1.60 13.25 -8.03
C VAL A 93 -0.31 13.69 -7.34
N GLY A 94 0.04 13.07 -6.20
CA GLY A 94 1.26 13.35 -5.46
C GLY A 94 2.52 13.08 -6.28
N SER A 95 2.60 11.95 -6.97
CA SER A 95 3.71 11.61 -7.88
C SER A 95 3.82 12.58 -9.05
N THR A 96 2.70 13.10 -9.56
CA THR A 96 2.72 14.13 -10.61
C THR A 96 3.39 15.41 -10.12
N PHE A 97 3.05 15.88 -8.91
CA PHE A 97 3.74 17.04 -8.31
C PHE A 97 5.21 16.74 -7.99
N GLY A 98 5.54 15.52 -7.59
CA GLY A 98 6.93 15.08 -7.39
C GLY A 98 7.74 15.12 -8.69
N LEU A 99 7.15 14.68 -9.80
CA LEU A 99 7.74 14.76 -11.12
C LEU A 99 7.96 16.23 -11.53
N ILE A 100 6.97 17.10 -11.33
CA ILE A 100 7.10 18.55 -11.61
C ILE A 100 8.23 19.16 -10.77
N ALA A 101 8.35 18.81 -9.48
CA ALA A 101 9.44 19.27 -8.62
C ALA A 101 10.81 18.81 -9.14
N SER A 102 10.91 17.55 -9.57
CA SER A 102 12.13 16.99 -10.16
C SER A 102 12.53 17.72 -11.45
N LEU A 103 11.60 17.96 -12.37
CA LEU A 103 11.89 18.73 -13.60
C LEU A 103 12.37 20.16 -13.30
N LYS A 104 11.81 20.80 -12.27
CA LYS A 104 12.21 22.16 -11.86
C LYS A 104 13.63 22.25 -11.34
N LEU A 105 14.19 21.18 -10.80
CA LEU A 105 15.61 21.15 -10.40
C LEU A 105 16.54 21.17 -11.62
N HIS A 106 16.08 20.70 -12.78
CA HIS A 106 16.83 20.76 -14.04
C HIS A 106 16.56 22.05 -14.83
N TRP A 107 15.32 22.53 -14.84
CA TRP A 107 14.90 23.76 -15.53
C TRP A 107 14.11 24.69 -14.60
N PRO A 108 14.79 25.60 -13.87
CA PRO A 108 14.16 26.41 -12.84
C PRO A 108 13.15 27.44 -13.37
N ASP A 109 13.35 27.94 -14.59
CA ASP A 109 12.46 28.92 -15.23
C ASP A 109 11.13 28.31 -15.70
N TRP A 110 11.02 26.99 -15.74
CA TRP A 110 9.82 26.30 -16.19
C TRP A 110 8.68 26.46 -15.18
N LEU A 111 7.53 26.98 -15.63
CA LEU A 111 6.32 27.18 -14.81
C LEU A 111 6.47 28.17 -13.63
N SER A 112 7.46 29.06 -13.65
CA SER A 112 7.71 30.06 -12.60
C SER A 112 6.74 31.25 -12.63
N ALA A 113 6.06 31.48 -13.76
CA ALA A 113 5.08 32.56 -13.92
C ALA A 113 3.81 32.40 -13.07
N TYR A 114 3.54 31.18 -12.56
CA TYR A 114 2.37 30.87 -11.75
C TYR A 114 2.77 30.59 -10.30
N ALA A 115 2.28 31.40 -9.36
CA ALA A 115 2.57 31.29 -7.92
C ALA A 115 2.40 29.88 -7.32
N PRO A 116 1.30 29.11 -7.57
CA PRO A 116 1.13 27.77 -6.99
C PRO A 116 2.14 26.75 -7.52
N LEU A 117 2.72 27.01 -8.70
CA LEU A 117 3.65 26.11 -9.36
C LEU A 117 5.11 26.48 -9.05
N THR A 118 5.39 27.33 -8.07
CA THR A 118 6.76 27.59 -7.60
C THR A 118 7.36 26.35 -6.94
N PHE A 119 8.69 26.18 -7.00
CA PHE A 119 9.36 24.97 -6.51
C PHE A 119 9.04 24.65 -5.04
N GLY A 120 9.07 25.66 -4.16
CA GLY A 120 8.74 25.48 -2.75
C GLY A 120 7.33 24.93 -2.53
N ARG A 121 6.32 25.52 -3.19
CA ARG A 121 4.93 25.08 -3.05
C ARG A 121 4.68 23.70 -3.67
N VAL A 122 5.27 23.42 -4.83
CA VAL A 122 5.14 22.11 -5.49
C VAL A 122 5.77 21.00 -4.65
N ARG A 123 6.92 21.25 -4.01
CA ARG A 123 7.55 20.30 -3.08
C ARG A 123 6.65 20.03 -1.89
N THR A 124 6.16 21.08 -1.24
CA THR A 124 5.26 20.97 -0.09
C THR A 124 3.95 20.26 -0.47
N LEU A 125 3.35 20.57 -1.63
CA LEU A 125 2.20 19.84 -2.17
C LEU A 125 2.52 18.35 -2.37
N HIS A 126 3.64 18.02 -3.00
CA HIS A 126 4.05 16.64 -3.23
C HIS A 126 4.13 15.85 -1.92
N LEU A 127 4.87 16.38 -0.93
CA LEU A 127 5.08 15.68 0.34
C LEU A 127 3.77 15.47 1.11
N ASN A 128 2.93 16.50 1.22
CA ASN A 128 1.64 16.41 1.93
C ASN A 128 0.68 15.44 1.23
N LEU A 129 0.57 15.51 -0.10
CA LEU A 129 -0.32 14.63 -0.84
C LEU A 129 0.10 13.17 -0.78
N VAL A 130 1.41 12.89 -0.78
CA VAL A 130 1.91 11.52 -0.64
C VAL A 130 1.68 10.99 0.77
N ILE A 131 1.97 11.77 1.83
CA ILE A 131 1.85 11.27 3.20
C ILE A 131 0.39 11.25 3.69
N TYR A 132 -0.36 12.33 3.52
CA TYR A 132 -1.74 12.44 4.00
C TYR A 132 -2.74 11.85 3.01
N GLY A 133 -2.53 12.02 1.70
CA GLY A 133 -3.41 11.45 0.69
C GLY A 133 -3.20 9.95 0.53
N TRP A 134 -2.00 9.53 0.13
CA TRP A 134 -1.73 8.13 -0.18
C TRP A 134 -1.40 7.27 1.05
N LEU A 135 -0.34 7.62 1.81
CA LEU A 135 0.21 6.73 2.85
C LEU A 135 -0.78 6.48 3.99
N SER A 136 -1.50 7.53 4.41
CA SER A 136 -2.51 7.43 5.47
C SER A 136 -3.67 6.53 5.05
N GLN A 137 -4.17 6.67 3.81
CA GLN A 137 -5.31 5.88 3.34
C GLN A 137 -4.96 4.42 3.08
N ILE A 138 -3.78 4.13 2.51
CA ILE A 138 -3.33 2.75 2.32
C ILE A 138 -3.10 2.07 3.68
N GLY A 139 -2.55 2.79 4.66
CA GLY A 139 -2.36 2.30 6.02
C GLY A 139 -3.68 1.89 6.68
N ILE A 140 -4.70 2.76 6.61
CA ILE A 140 -6.04 2.45 7.14
C ILE A 140 -6.67 1.28 6.37
N ALA A 141 -6.55 1.23 5.04
CA ALA A 141 -7.07 0.12 4.23
C ALA A 141 -6.48 -1.22 4.66
N CYS A 142 -5.15 -1.28 4.84
CA CYS A 142 -4.45 -2.47 5.30
C CYS A 142 -4.92 -2.89 6.69
N MET A 143 -5.09 -1.95 7.63
CA MET A 143 -5.58 -2.26 8.97
C MET A 143 -7.02 -2.81 8.95
N VAL A 144 -7.93 -2.19 8.18
CA VAL A 144 -9.31 -2.65 8.06
C VAL A 144 -9.40 -4.03 7.40
N TRP A 145 -8.44 -4.39 6.55
CA TRP A 145 -8.35 -5.71 5.95
C TRP A 145 -7.77 -6.78 6.89
N ILE A 146 -6.73 -6.43 7.64
CA ILE A 146 -5.99 -7.37 8.50
C ILE A 146 -6.71 -7.63 9.84
N LEU A 147 -7.28 -6.59 10.46
CA LEU A 147 -7.90 -6.68 11.79
C LEU A 147 -8.96 -7.79 11.90
N PRO A 148 -9.94 -7.90 10.98
CA PRO A 148 -10.96 -8.95 11.06
C PRO A 148 -10.40 -10.37 10.96
N ARG A 149 -9.26 -10.52 10.29
CA ARG A 149 -8.58 -11.81 10.09
C ARG A 149 -7.78 -12.25 11.31
N ILE A 150 -7.12 -11.31 12.00
CA ILE A 150 -6.39 -11.58 13.24
C ILE A 150 -7.36 -11.90 14.38
N PHE A 151 -8.43 -11.12 14.50
CA PHE A 151 -9.39 -11.26 15.60
C PHE A 151 -10.54 -12.22 15.29
N HIS A 152 -10.57 -12.82 14.11
CA HIS A 152 -11.63 -13.74 13.67
C HIS A 152 -13.05 -13.17 13.90
N THR A 153 -13.21 -11.86 13.78
CA THR A 153 -14.44 -11.13 14.09
C THR A 153 -14.80 -10.18 12.96
N PRO A 154 -16.08 -10.14 12.52
CA PRO A 154 -16.51 -9.23 11.47
C PRO A 154 -16.44 -7.77 11.93
N LEU A 155 -16.17 -6.87 10.99
CA LEU A 155 -16.15 -5.44 11.27
C LEU A 155 -17.55 -4.98 11.71
N ARG A 156 -17.68 -4.52 12.96
CA ARG A 156 -18.98 -4.13 13.55
C ARG A 156 -19.67 -2.99 12.81
N ALA A 157 -18.90 -2.05 12.25
CA ALA A 157 -19.42 -0.85 11.59
C ALA A 157 -18.63 -0.55 10.29
N PRO A 158 -18.93 -1.23 9.17
CA PRO A 158 -18.24 -1.04 7.87
C PRO A 158 -18.46 0.35 7.26
N GLN A 159 -19.45 1.11 7.73
CA GLN A 159 -19.71 2.46 7.25
C GLN A 159 -18.75 3.50 7.84
N LEU A 160 -18.21 3.27 9.05
CA LEU A 160 -17.33 4.24 9.71
C LEU A 160 -16.03 4.53 8.93
N PRO A 161 -15.30 3.52 8.42
CA PRO A 161 -14.11 3.79 7.61
C PRO A 161 -14.43 4.55 6.32
N ILE A 162 -15.62 4.36 5.74
CA ILE A 162 -16.05 5.06 4.52
C ILE A 162 -16.32 6.54 4.84
N ILE A 163 -17.03 6.84 5.93
CA ILE A 163 -17.28 8.21 6.37
C ILE A 163 -15.96 8.91 6.69
N GLY A 164 -15.07 8.23 7.43
CA GLY A 164 -13.72 8.72 7.73
C GLY A 164 -12.92 8.99 6.46
N ALA A 165 -12.97 8.09 5.47
CA ALA A 165 -12.31 8.29 4.18
C ALA A 165 -12.82 9.55 3.47
N VAL A 166 -14.13 9.78 3.43
CA VAL A 166 -14.72 10.97 2.79
C VAL A 166 -14.25 12.24 3.50
N LEU A 167 -14.36 12.29 4.83
CA LEU A 167 -13.92 13.44 5.61
C LEU A 167 -12.42 13.72 5.41
N TRP A 168 -11.61 12.66 5.41
CA TRP A 168 -10.17 12.75 5.20
C TRP A 168 -9.83 13.28 3.80
N ASN A 169 -10.49 12.79 2.76
CA ASN A 169 -10.29 13.28 1.39
C ASN A 169 -10.64 14.77 1.27
N ILE A 170 -11.70 15.22 1.94
CA ILE A 170 -12.07 16.65 1.96
C ILE A 170 -10.98 17.46 2.66
N ALA A 171 -10.50 17.02 3.83
CA ALA A 171 -9.43 17.69 4.56
C ALA A 171 -8.13 17.78 3.74
N VAL A 172 -7.71 16.69 3.09
CA VAL A 172 -6.52 16.67 2.21
C VAL A 172 -6.69 17.61 1.01
N CYS A 173 -7.87 17.62 0.37
CA CYS A 173 -8.17 18.58 -0.70
C CYS A 173 -8.06 20.03 -0.24
N LEU A 174 -8.64 20.37 0.92
CA LEU A 174 -8.60 21.72 1.47
C LEU A 174 -7.16 22.12 1.86
N GLY A 175 -6.41 21.23 2.50
CA GLY A 175 -5.00 21.45 2.82
C GLY A 175 -4.15 21.67 1.57
N ALA A 176 -4.37 20.89 0.51
CA ALA A 176 -3.69 21.08 -0.76
C ALA A 176 -4.03 22.45 -1.40
N LEU A 177 -5.28 22.88 -1.35
CA LEU A 177 -5.69 24.21 -1.85
C LEU A 177 -5.07 25.33 -1.02
N ALA A 178 -5.00 25.19 0.31
CA ALA A 178 -4.36 26.16 1.20
C ALA A 178 -2.88 26.31 0.86
N ILE A 179 -2.14 25.21 0.75
CA ILE A 179 -0.73 25.19 0.35
C ILE A 179 -0.55 25.82 -1.04
N ALA A 180 -1.40 25.46 -2.00
CA ALA A 180 -1.34 26.01 -3.36
C ALA A 180 -1.53 27.55 -3.36
N SER A 181 -2.45 28.05 -2.53
CA SER A 181 -2.67 29.49 -2.33
C SER A 181 -1.52 30.18 -1.62
N GLY A 182 -0.67 29.42 -0.90
CA GLY A 182 0.49 29.91 -0.16
C GLY A 182 0.25 30.06 1.34
N TRP A 183 -0.87 29.55 1.83
CA TRP A 183 -1.16 29.51 3.26
C TRP A 183 -0.54 28.24 3.86
N THR A 184 0.59 28.41 4.55
CA THR A 184 1.33 27.32 5.18
C THR A 184 2.01 27.80 6.46
N ASP A 185 2.10 26.93 7.46
CA ASP A 185 2.77 27.22 8.73
C ASP A 185 4.31 27.10 8.63
N GLY A 186 4.83 26.54 7.52
CA GLY A 186 6.26 26.50 7.21
C GLY A 186 7.08 25.44 7.96
N GLU A 187 6.45 24.66 8.85
CA GLU A 187 7.08 23.54 9.54
C GLU A 187 6.95 22.26 8.70
N GLU A 188 8.06 21.58 8.40
CA GLU A 188 8.00 20.35 7.61
C GLU A 188 7.08 19.32 8.27
N TRP A 189 6.18 18.72 7.49
CA TRP A 189 5.14 17.77 7.95
C TRP A 189 4.00 18.38 8.78
N LEU A 190 4.01 19.67 9.08
CA LEU A 190 2.86 20.41 9.62
C LEU A 190 2.57 21.65 8.77
N GLU A 191 2.67 21.48 7.45
CA GLU A 191 2.56 22.58 6.51
C GLU A 191 1.10 23.03 6.31
N ILE A 192 0.13 22.16 6.66
CA ILE A 192 -1.31 22.46 6.60
C ILE A 192 -1.71 23.28 7.85
N PRO A 193 -2.34 24.45 7.68
CA PRO A 193 -2.71 25.32 8.78
C PRO A 193 -3.80 24.68 9.66
N TRP A 194 -3.71 24.91 10.98
CA TRP A 194 -4.57 24.28 11.99
C TRP A 194 -6.06 24.65 11.89
N GLN A 195 -6.42 25.68 11.14
CA GLN A 195 -7.80 26.18 10.99
C GLN A 195 -8.67 25.31 10.06
N LEU A 196 -8.07 24.34 9.37
CA LEU A 196 -8.73 23.38 8.46
C LEU A 196 -9.01 22.05 9.16
#